data_AF-A0A0Q5XTQ1-F1
#
_entry.id   AF-A0A0Q5XTQ1-F1
#
_cell.length_a   1.000
_cell.length_b   1.000
_cell.length_c   1.000
_cell.angle_alpha   90.00
_cell.angle_beta   90.00
_cell.angle_gamma   90.00
#
_symmetry.space_group_name_H-M   'P 1'
#
loop_
_entity.id
_entity.type
_entity.pdbx_description
1 polymer ?
#
loop_
_entity_poly.entity_id
_entity_poly.type
_entity_poly.pdbx_seq_one_letter_code
_entity_poly.pdbx_strand_id
1 'polypeptide(L)'
;MNALAAGVSWTGQLVRGVIRLPFDLLGGGQPMPAPYEPEVQRTDILDEFLEARKRQAAVHTLDRDGIDTVIAYCKAHREDRPKIVLPKSLDKDVMVALRTMDDAALRALATSGVAKIRKFIEGKDHDIYGVPALPKATPKLLPEPPVGMTDHERVLWKVRAQLERAHTYEPFAVRKP
;
A
#
# COMPACT_ATOMS: atom_id res chain seq x y z
N MET A 1 -9.83 41.51 -34.39
CA MET A 1 -8.96 41.93 -33.26
C MET A 1 -7.83 40.90 -33.15
N ASN A 2 -6.67 41.14 -33.76
CA ASN A 2 -5.45 40.34 -33.58
C ASN A 2 -4.29 41.10 -34.24
N ALA A 3 -3.81 42.16 -33.57
CA ALA A 3 -2.71 42.99 -34.07
C ALA A 3 -1.80 43.48 -32.93
N LEU A 4 -1.61 42.66 -31.87
CA LEU A 4 -0.76 43.01 -30.72
C LEU A 4 0.33 41.98 -30.40
N ALA A 5 0.46 40.88 -31.15
CA ALA A 5 1.43 39.83 -30.85
C ALA A 5 2.76 39.91 -31.63
N ALA A 6 2.91 40.86 -32.57
CA ALA A 6 4.09 40.92 -33.44
C ALA A 6 5.25 41.80 -32.90
N GLY A 7 5.01 42.63 -31.88
CA GLY A 7 6.00 43.60 -31.38
C GLY A 7 7.00 43.04 -30.36
N VAL A 8 6.73 41.86 -29.78
CA VAL A 8 7.52 41.32 -28.65
C VAL A 8 8.67 40.42 -29.13
N SER A 9 8.60 39.85 -30.33
CA SER A 9 9.68 38.98 -30.85
C SER A 9 10.88 39.78 -31.37
N TRP A 10 10.67 41.01 -31.84
CA TRP A 10 11.73 41.82 -32.47
C TRP A 10 12.70 42.45 -31.46
N THR A 11 12.22 42.83 -30.26
CA THR A 11 13.05 43.46 -29.22
C THR A 11 13.97 42.45 -28.51
N GLY A 12 13.58 41.17 -28.44
CA GLY A 12 14.41 40.11 -27.85
C GLY A 12 15.66 39.75 -28.68
N GLN A 13 15.62 39.92 -30.00
CA GLN A 13 16.76 39.66 -30.88
C GLN A 13 17.84 40.75 -30.81
N LEU A 14 17.45 42.01 -30.61
CA LEU A 14 18.39 43.13 -30.48
C LEU A 14 19.18 43.11 -29.17
N VAL A 15 18.52 42.75 -28.05
CA VAL A 15 19.18 42.65 -26.74
C VAL A 15 20.22 41.51 -26.70
N ARG A 16 19.94 40.39 -27.38
CA ARG A 16 20.92 39.29 -27.51
C ARG A 16 22.15 39.66 -28.35
N GLY A 17 22.02 40.57 -29.31
CA GLY A 17 23.14 41.02 -30.14
C GLY A 17 24.14 41.91 -29.39
N VAL A 18 23.64 42.83 -28.55
CA VAL A 18 24.47 43.80 -27.82
C VAL A 18 25.27 43.16 -26.68
N ILE A 19 24.69 42.15 -26.03
CA ILE A 19 25.36 41.44 -24.91
C ILE A 19 26.46 40.48 -25.43
N ARG A 20 26.38 40.03 -26.69
CA ARG A 20 27.31 39.05 -27.26
C ARG A 20 28.57 39.66 -27.88
N LEU A 21 28.49 40.93 -28.31
CA LEU A 21 29.59 41.69 -28.90
C LEU A 21 30.89 41.73 -28.06
N PRO A 22 30.87 41.95 -26.74
CA PRO A 22 32.12 41.94 -25.96
C PRO A 22 32.71 40.53 -25.76
N PHE A 23 31.91 39.46 -25.92
CA PHE A 23 32.39 38.08 -25.78
C PHE A 23 32.95 37.52 -27.10
N ASP A 24 32.39 37.88 -28.26
CA ASP A 24 32.89 37.44 -29.58
C ASP A 24 34.16 38.19 -30.03
N LEU A 25 34.41 39.41 -29.53
CA LEU A 25 35.57 40.22 -29.94
C LEU A 25 36.87 39.85 -29.18
N LEU A 26 36.76 39.30 -27.97
CA LEU A 26 37.92 39.02 -27.09
C LEU A 26 38.26 37.52 -26.99
N GLY A 27 37.31 36.62 -27.25
CA GLY A 27 37.50 35.17 -27.20
C GLY A 27 37.53 34.57 -28.59
N GLY A 28 38.73 34.35 -29.13
CA GLY A 28 38.98 33.85 -30.48
C GLY A 28 38.01 32.76 -30.93
N GLY A 29 37.47 32.95 -32.14
CA GLY A 29 36.49 32.08 -32.79
C GLY A 29 36.87 30.61 -32.77
N GLN A 30 36.36 29.88 -31.79
CA GLN A 30 36.23 28.44 -31.86
C GLN A 30 35.03 28.13 -32.76
N PRO A 31 35.16 27.19 -33.72
CA PRO A 31 34.02 26.72 -34.47
C PRO A 31 32.97 26.20 -33.48
N MET A 32 31.73 26.68 -33.59
CA MET A 32 30.63 26.16 -32.79
C MET A 32 30.60 24.63 -32.94
N PRO A 33 30.51 23.86 -31.84
CA PRO A 33 30.23 22.43 -31.96
C PRO A 33 28.94 22.27 -32.78
N ALA A 34 28.95 21.31 -33.71
CA ALA A 34 27.78 21.01 -34.53
C ALA A 34 26.55 20.88 -33.62
N PRO A 35 25.39 21.43 -34.03
CA PRO A 35 24.18 21.35 -33.22
C PRO A 35 23.92 19.88 -32.89
N TYR A 36 23.96 19.55 -31.59
CA TYR A 36 23.60 18.24 -31.10
C TYR A 36 22.15 17.99 -31.50
N GLU A 37 21.94 17.12 -32.48
CA GLU A 37 20.64 16.59 -32.82
C GLU A 37 20.41 15.37 -31.91
N PRO A 38 19.59 15.49 -30.85
CA PRO A 38 19.22 14.32 -30.08
C PRO A 38 18.46 13.37 -31.00
N GLU A 39 19.00 12.17 -31.22
CA GLU A 39 18.29 11.07 -31.91
C GLU A 39 17.01 10.67 -31.17
N VAL A 40 16.92 11.02 -29.88
CA VAL A 40 15.77 10.78 -29.03
C VAL A 40 14.81 11.96 -29.12
N GLN A 41 13.63 11.75 -29.70
CA GLN A 41 12.60 12.78 -29.72
C GLN A 41 12.14 13.05 -28.28
N ARG A 42 11.82 14.30 -27.96
CA ARG A 42 11.38 14.70 -26.60
C ARG A 42 10.17 13.90 -26.10
N THR A 43 9.38 13.35 -27.02
CA THR A 43 8.26 12.44 -26.77
C THR A 43 8.72 11.11 -26.18
N ASP A 44 9.83 10.55 -26.64
CA ASP A 44 10.32 9.25 -26.17
C ASP A 44 10.80 9.34 -24.72
N ILE A 45 11.41 10.47 -24.35
CA ILE A 45 11.81 10.75 -22.96
C ILE A 45 10.56 10.84 -22.06
N LEU A 46 9.52 11.54 -22.52
CA LEU A 46 8.26 11.66 -21.78
C LEU A 46 7.58 10.30 -21.58
N ASP A 47 7.56 9.47 -22.61
CA ASP A 47 6.99 8.13 -22.54
C ASP A 47 7.78 7.22 -21.59
N GLU A 48 9.12 7.25 -21.64
CA GLU A 48 9.98 6.52 -20.71
C GLU A 48 9.75 6.96 -19.25
N PHE A 49 9.62 8.26 -18.99
CA PHE A 49 9.30 8.79 -17.66
C PHE A 49 7.91 8.33 -17.18
N LEU A 50 6.90 8.34 -18.05
CA LEU A 50 5.56 7.88 -17.71
C LEU A 50 5.54 6.37 -17.44
N GLU A 51 6.27 5.57 -18.21
CA GLU A 51 6.43 4.14 -17.97
C GLU A 51 7.15 3.85 -16.65
N ALA A 52 8.25 4.56 -16.37
CA ALA A 52 8.98 4.42 -15.11
C ALA A 52 8.09 4.76 -13.91
N ARG A 53 7.29 5.83 -14.00
CA ARG A 53 6.35 6.23 -12.95
C ARG A 53 5.23 5.20 -12.76
N LYS A 54 4.70 4.62 -13.84
CA LYS A 54 3.71 3.53 -13.78
C LYS A 54 4.29 2.28 -13.13
N ARG A 55 5.53 1.89 -13.45
CA ARG A 55 6.22 0.75 -12.85
C ARG A 55 6.45 0.96 -11.34
N GLN A 56 6.88 2.15 -10.92
CA GLN A 56 7.04 2.47 -9.50
C GLN A 56 5.71 2.46 -8.74
N ALA A 57 4.65 3.01 -9.33
CA ALA A 57 3.31 2.96 -8.74
C ALA A 57 2.80 1.51 -8.60
N ALA A 58 3.06 0.66 -9.60
CA ALA A 58 2.66 -0.75 -9.59
C ALA A 58 3.33 -1.57 -8.46
N VAL A 59 4.58 -1.24 -8.11
CA VAL A 59 5.29 -1.87 -6.96
C VAL A 59 4.64 -1.44 -5.63
N HIS A 60 4.11 -0.22 -5.54
CA HIS A 60 3.45 0.28 -4.34
C HIS A 60 1.97 -0.14 -4.20
N THR A 61 1.29 -0.52 -5.28
CA THR A 61 -0.07 -1.08 -5.24
C THR A 61 -0.14 -2.54 -4.82
N LEU A 62 0.92 -3.08 -4.20
CA LEU A 62 0.87 -4.39 -3.59
C LEU A 62 0.01 -4.30 -2.32
N ASP A 63 -1.20 -4.85 -2.38
CA ASP A 63 -2.16 -4.90 -1.26
C ASP A 63 -1.63 -5.81 -0.14
N ARG A 64 -0.62 -5.34 0.60
CA ARG A 64 0.10 -6.09 1.62
C ARG A 64 -0.81 -6.55 2.76
N ASP A 65 -1.79 -5.72 3.09
CA ASP A 65 -2.69 -5.90 4.22
C ASP A 65 -4.07 -6.42 3.80
N GLY A 66 -4.35 -6.57 2.49
CA GLY A 66 -5.65 -7.00 1.98
C GLY A 66 -6.75 -5.94 2.06
N ILE A 67 -6.38 -4.66 2.26
CA ILE A 67 -7.33 -3.57 2.51
C ILE A 67 -8.09 -3.24 1.23
N ASP A 68 -7.40 -3.16 0.09
CA ASP A 68 -8.02 -2.80 -1.18
C ASP A 68 -9.01 -3.88 -1.63
N THR A 69 -8.66 -5.14 -1.41
CA THR A 69 -9.55 -6.28 -1.65
C THR A 69 -10.77 -6.29 -0.71
N VAL A 70 -10.61 -5.96 0.57
CA VAL A 70 -11.74 -5.80 1.51
C VAL A 70 -12.63 -4.63 1.10
N ILE A 71 -12.07 -3.49 0.69
CA ILE A 71 -12.84 -2.35 0.19
C ILE A 71 -13.62 -2.74 -1.08
N ALA A 72 -12.98 -3.43 -2.01
CA ALA A 72 -13.63 -3.92 -3.23
C ALA A 72 -14.79 -4.87 -2.91
N TYR A 73 -14.59 -5.80 -1.95
CA TYR A 73 -15.64 -6.70 -1.48
C TYR A 73 -16.82 -5.94 -0.87
N CYS A 74 -16.56 -4.94 -0.03
CA CYS A 74 -17.60 -4.16 0.63
C CYS A 74 -18.40 -3.26 -0.34
N LYS A 75 -17.75 -2.78 -1.41
CA LYS A 75 -18.39 -2.00 -2.48
C LYS A 75 -19.18 -2.86 -3.46
N ALA A 76 -18.82 -4.14 -3.60
CA ALA A 76 -19.46 -5.04 -4.55
C ALA A 76 -20.93 -5.31 -4.22
N HIS A 77 -21.73 -5.47 -5.27
CA HIS A 77 -23.13 -5.85 -5.16
C HIS A 77 -23.24 -7.28 -4.62
N ARG A 78 -24.38 -7.62 -4.00
CA ARG A 78 -24.60 -8.92 -3.32
C ARG A 78 -24.32 -10.13 -4.22
N GLU A 79 -24.58 -10.01 -5.51
CA GLU A 79 -24.38 -11.05 -6.52
C GLU A 79 -22.92 -11.26 -6.92
N ASP A 80 -22.08 -10.23 -6.81
CA ASP A 80 -20.68 -10.25 -7.23
C ASP A 80 -19.71 -10.56 -6.09
N ARG A 81 -20.11 -10.35 -4.84
CA ARG A 81 -19.32 -10.72 -3.65
C ARG A 81 -18.78 -12.16 -3.64
N PRO A 82 -19.55 -13.20 -3.99
CA PRO A 82 -19.02 -14.56 -4.00
C PRO A 82 -17.93 -14.79 -5.06
N LYS A 83 -17.85 -13.93 -6.09
CA LYS A 83 -16.81 -14.00 -7.13
C LYS A 83 -15.49 -13.37 -6.69
N ILE A 84 -15.53 -12.48 -5.70
CA ILE A 84 -14.34 -11.80 -5.17
C ILE A 84 -13.64 -12.72 -4.18
N VAL A 85 -12.41 -13.11 -4.52
CA VAL A 85 -11.57 -13.92 -3.64
C VAL A 85 -10.94 -13.00 -2.59
N LEU A 86 -11.32 -13.19 -1.33
CA LEU A 86 -10.68 -12.52 -0.20
C LEU A 86 -9.23 -13.04 -0.02
N PRO A 87 -8.29 -12.17 0.38
CA PRO A 87 -6.89 -12.57 0.55
C PRO A 87 -6.74 -13.60 1.68
N LYS A 88 -5.93 -14.63 1.45
CA LYS A 88 -5.70 -15.71 2.43
C LYS A 88 -4.97 -15.24 3.69
N SER A 89 -4.31 -14.10 3.65
CA SER A 89 -3.62 -13.47 4.78
C SER A 89 -4.59 -12.83 5.79
N LEU A 90 -5.86 -12.66 5.43
CA LEU A 90 -6.87 -12.09 6.31
C LEU A 90 -7.23 -13.07 7.42
N ASP A 91 -7.50 -12.55 8.62
CA ASP A 91 -7.94 -13.39 9.73
C ASP A 91 -9.27 -14.07 9.41
N LYS A 92 -9.43 -15.31 9.89
CA LYS A 92 -10.61 -16.15 9.61
C LYS A 92 -11.87 -15.52 10.18
N ASP A 93 -11.77 -14.91 11.35
CA ASP A 93 -12.89 -14.25 12.00
C ASP A 93 -13.35 -13.02 11.21
N VAL A 94 -12.40 -12.24 10.66
CA VAL A 94 -12.69 -11.13 9.75
C VAL A 94 -13.37 -11.62 8.48
N MET A 95 -12.88 -12.72 7.88
CA MET A 95 -13.49 -13.31 6.68
C MET A 95 -14.92 -13.79 6.95
N VAL A 96 -15.17 -14.39 8.10
CA VAL A 96 -16.51 -14.81 8.51
C VAL A 96 -17.40 -13.58 8.69
N ALA A 97 -16.95 -12.56 9.42
CA ALA A 97 -17.72 -11.34 9.62
C ALA A 97 -18.08 -10.63 8.30
N LEU A 98 -17.13 -10.50 7.37
CA LEU A 98 -17.41 -9.93 6.06
C LEU A 98 -18.48 -10.69 5.27
N ARG A 99 -18.56 -12.02 5.44
CA ARG A 99 -19.55 -12.86 4.76
C ARG A 99 -20.91 -12.89 5.45
N THR A 100 -20.96 -12.67 6.76
CA THR A 100 -22.19 -12.73 7.57
C THR A 100 -22.83 -11.38 7.82
N MET A 101 -22.08 -10.29 7.64
CA MET A 101 -22.55 -8.93 7.85
C MET A 101 -23.63 -8.49 6.86
N ASP A 102 -24.49 -7.59 7.35
CA ASP A 102 -25.54 -6.96 6.55
C ASP A 102 -24.98 -5.95 5.53
N ASP A 103 -25.75 -5.68 4.48
CA ASP A 103 -25.39 -4.76 3.39
C ASP A 103 -25.17 -3.33 3.90
N ALA A 104 -25.94 -2.90 4.92
CA ALA A 104 -25.77 -1.59 5.54
C ALA A 104 -24.41 -1.48 6.26
N ALA A 105 -24.00 -2.52 6.97
CA ALA A 105 -22.71 -2.59 7.66
C ALA A 105 -21.54 -2.62 6.66
N LEU A 106 -21.67 -3.36 5.56
CA LEU A 106 -20.67 -3.40 4.50
C LEU A 106 -20.52 -2.05 3.80
N ARG A 107 -21.63 -1.33 3.56
CA ARG A 107 -21.58 0.05 3.04
C ARG A 107 -20.90 1.00 4.03
N ALA A 108 -21.24 0.92 5.31
CA ALA A 108 -20.59 1.71 6.36
C ALA A 108 -19.06 1.46 6.36
N LEU A 109 -18.64 0.20 6.24
CA LEU A 109 -17.23 -0.17 6.16
C LEU A 109 -16.56 0.36 4.88
N ALA A 110 -17.22 0.28 3.72
CA ALA A 110 -16.72 0.80 2.45
C ALA A 110 -16.55 2.32 2.44
N THR A 111 -17.43 3.04 3.15
CA THR A 111 -17.35 4.51 3.32
C THR A 111 -16.38 4.93 4.43
N SER A 112 -15.97 3.99 5.29
CA SER A 112 -15.01 4.28 6.34
C SER A 112 -13.61 4.49 5.76
N GLY A 113 -12.83 5.38 6.40
CA GLY A 113 -11.46 5.62 5.98
C GLY A 113 -10.57 4.40 6.16
N VAL A 114 -9.52 4.28 5.33
CA VAL A 114 -8.55 3.16 5.32
C VAL A 114 -8.01 2.83 6.72
N ALA A 115 -7.81 3.83 7.57
CA ALA A 115 -7.34 3.64 8.94
C ALA A 115 -8.34 2.86 9.83
N LYS A 116 -9.65 3.07 9.65
CA LYS A 116 -10.69 2.33 10.39
C LYS A 116 -10.81 0.89 9.88
N ILE A 117 -10.69 0.69 8.57
CA ILE A 117 -10.65 -0.64 7.95
C ILE A 117 -9.45 -1.43 8.45
N ARG A 118 -8.26 -0.80 8.53
CA ARG A 118 -7.08 -1.45 9.11
C ARG A 118 -7.34 -1.87 10.56
N LYS A 119 -7.94 -1.01 11.38
CA LYS A 119 -8.32 -1.37 12.77
C LYS A 119 -9.29 -2.54 12.81
N PHE A 120 -10.29 -2.58 11.92
CA PHE A 120 -11.22 -3.69 11.79
C PHE A 120 -10.51 -5.01 11.46
N ILE A 121 -9.63 -5.00 10.46
CA ILE A 121 -8.85 -6.18 10.06
C ILE A 121 -7.95 -6.67 11.21
N GLU A 122 -7.39 -5.75 11.99
CA GLU A 122 -6.58 -6.06 13.17
C GLU A 122 -7.41 -6.49 14.39
N GLY A 123 -8.75 -6.55 14.30
CA GLY A 123 -9.63 -6.85 15.43
C GLY A 123 -9.57 -5.80 16.55
N LYS A 124 -9.20 -4.56 16.22
CA LYS A 124 -9.17 -3.42 17.14
C LYS A 124 -10.45 -2.61 17.03
N ASP A 125 -10.72 -1.79 18.04
CA ASP A 125 -11.87 -0.89 18.04
C ASP A 125 -11.79 0.10 16.88
N HIS A 126 -12.65 -0.12 15.89
CA HIS A 126 -12.72 0.64 14.64
C HIS A 126 -13.64 1.86 14.70
N ASP A 127 -14.48 1.98 15.74
CA ASP A 127 -15.44 3.09 15.90
C ASP A 127 -16.28 3.35 14.62
N ILE A 128 -16.82 2.28 14.02
CA ILE A 128 -17.74 2.35 12.89
C ILE A 128 -19.12 1.92 13.39
N TYR A 129 -20.09 2.82 13.29
CA TYR A 129 -21.47 2.53 13.68
C TYR A 129 -22.08 1.45 12.78
N GLY A 130 -22.67 0.43 13.40
CA GLY A 130 -23.36 -0.66 12.70
C GLY A 130 -22.44 -1.78 12.20
N VAL A 131 -21.12 -1.68 12.35
CA VAL A 131 -20.20 -2.78 12.06
C VAL A 131 -19.90 -3.55 13.37
N PRO A 132 -20.07 -4.88 13.39
CA PRO A 132 -19.77 -5.69 14.56
C PRO A 132 -18.27 -5.62 14.87
N ALA A 133 -17.94 -5.26 16.12
CA ALA A 133 -16.58 -5.37 16.62
C ALA A 133 -16.22 -6.85 16.74
N LEU A 134 -15.14 -7.26 16.06
CA LEU A 134 -14.62 -8.61 16.15
C LEU A 134 -14.06 -8.82 17.57
N PRO A 135 -14.42 -9.91 18.26
CA PRO A 135 -13.81 -10.21 19.54
C PRO A 135 -12.31 -10.40 19.29
N LYS A 136 -11.46 -9.64 19.99
CA LYS A 136 -10.02 -9.93 20.02
C LYS A 136 -9.89 -11.41 20.38
N ALA A 137 -9.16 -12.18 19.58
CA ALA A 137 -8.60 -13.42 20.05
C ALA A 137 -7.83 -13.06 21.32
N THR A 138 -8.43 -13.31 22.49
CA THR A 138 -7.81 -13.05 23.77
C THR A 138 -6.45 -13.73 23.71
N PRO A 139 -5.36 -13.04 24.09
CA PRO A 139 -4.08 -13.72 24.17
C PRO A 139 -4.34 -14.98 24.99
N LYS A 140 -4.00 -16.16 24.44
CA LYS A 140 -4.14 -17.43 25.15
C LYS A 140 -3.40 -17.25 26.47
N LEU A 141 -4.14 -16.91 27.51
CA LEU A 141 -3.63 -16.80 28.86
C LEU A 141 -2.98 -18.15 29.10
N LEU A 142 -1.68 -18.13 29.39
CA LEU A 142 -1.02 -19.29 29.94
C LEU A 142 -1.94 -19.79 31.07
N PRO A 143 -2.25 -21.10 31.14
CA PRO A 143 -3.12 -21.60 32.20
C PRO A 143 -2.61 -21.03 33.53
N GLU A 144 -3.48 -20.38 34.32
CA GLU A 144 -3.01 -19.84 35.59
C GLU A 144 -2.50 -20.99 36.47
N PRO A 145 -1.39 -20.79 37.19
CA PRO A 145 -0.91 -21.83 38.09
C PRO A 145 -2.00 -22.11 39.15
N PRO A 146 -2.25 -23.38 39.51
CA PRO A 146 -3.25 -23.72 40.50
C PRO A 146 -3.00 -22.97 41.81
N VAL A 147 -4.07 -22.40 42.38
CA VAL A 147 -4.02 -21.57 43.59
C VAL A 147 -3.51 -22.43 44.76
N GLY A 148 -2.43 -21.97 45.42
CA GLY A 148 -1.82 -22.66 46.57
C GLY A 148 -0.41 -23.22 46.34
N MET A 149 0.14 -23.14 45.12
CA MET A 149 1.52 -23.57 44.84
C MET A 149 2.57 -22.64 45.45
N THR A 150 3.60 -23.25 46.07
CA THR A 150 4.83 -22.57 46.47
C THR A 150 5.61 -22.07 45.25
N ASP A 151 6.51 -21.09 45.43
CA ASP A 151 7.25 -20.49 44.31
C ASP A 151 8.08 -21.52 43.52
N HIS A 152 8.64 -22.53 44.20
CA HIS A 152 9.37 -23.62 43.56
C HIS A 152 8.47 -24.51 42.70
N GLU A 153 7.29 -24.85 43.18
CA GLU A 153 6.32 -25.65 42.44
C GLU A 153 5.80 -24.91 41.22
N ARG A 154 5.66 -23.57 41.31
CA ARG A 154 5.29 -22.71 40.18
C ARG A 154 6.33 -22.75 39.06
N VAL A 155 7.62 -22.79 39.40
CA VAL A 155 8.70 -22.92 38.41
C VAL A 155 8.67 -24.29 37.74
N LEU A 156 8.53 -25.36 38.52
CA LEU A 156 8.41 -26.73 37.98
C LEU A 156 7.20 -26.89 37.07
N TRP A 157 6.06 -26.30 37.46
CA TRP A 157 4.85 -26.28 36.65
C TRP A 157 5.05 -25.54 35.32
N LYS A 158 5.72 -24.37 35.32
CA LYS A 158 6.05 -23.63 34.08
C LYS A 158 6.93 -24.46 33.15
N VAL A 159 7.95 -25.13 33.68
CA VAL A 159 8.86 -25.98 32.90
C VAL A 159 8.11 -27.18 32.31
N ARG A 160 7.27 -27.86 33.08
CA ARG A 160 6.44 -28.97 32.59
C ARG A 160 5.47 -28.52 31.50
N ALA A 161 4.76 -27.41 31.71
CA ALA A 161 3.84 -26.85 30.71
C ALA A 161 4.54 -26.45 29.40
N GLN A 162 5.81 -26.02 29.45
CA GLN A 162 6.61 -25.74 28.26
C GLN A 162 7.07 -27.00 27.53
N LEU A 163 7.49 -28.04 28.27
CA LEU A 163 7.88 -29.32 27.70
C LEU A 163 6.69 -30.03 27.03
N GLU A 164 5.52 -30.03 27.66
CA GLU A 164 4.29 -30.61 27.09
C GLU A 164 3.87 -29.89 25.80
N ARG A 165 4.01 -28.56 25.75
CA ARG A 165 3.76 -27.79 24.52
C ARG A 165 4.70 -28.18 23.39
N ALA A 166 5.99 -28.35 23.68
CA ALA A 166 6.97 -28.77 22.67
C ALA A 166 6.64 -30.17 22.12
N HIS A 167 6.14 -31.07 22.96
CA HIS A 167 5.78 -32.44 22.58
C HIS A 167 4.47 -32.55 21.78
N THR A 168 3.60 -31.54 21.85
CA THR A 168 2.31 -31.52 21.14
C THR A 168 2.44 -31.06 19.68
N TYR A 169 3.60 -30.51 19.28
CA TYR A 169 3.92 -30.16 17.89
C TYR A 169 4.61 -31.33 17.16
N GLU A 170 3.95 -32.47 17.01
CA GLU A 170 4.29 -33.34 15.88
C GLU A 170 3.62 -32.77 14.61
N PRO A 171 4.37 -32.35 13.58
CA PRO A 171 3.76 -32.05 12.29
C PRO A 171 3.18 -33.34 11.74
N PHE A 172 1.88 -33.34 11.50
CA PHE A 172 1.17 -34.38 10.75
C PHE A 172 1.96 -34.68 9.47
N ALA A 173 2.67 -35.80 9.43
CA ALA A 173 3.32 -36.27 8.23
C ALA A 173 2.21 -36.61 7.22
N VAL A 174 2.01 -35.73 6.25
CA VAL A 174 1.13 -35.95 5.10
C VAL A 174 1.67 -37.17 4.36
N ARG A 175 1.06 -38.34 4.59
CA ARG A 175 1.29 -39.53 3.77
C ARG A 175 0.76 -39.20 2.37
N LYS A 176 1.67 -39.03 1.41
CA LYS A 176 1.29 -38.95 0.00
C LYS A 176 0.67 -40.29 -0.43
N PRO A 177 -0.39 -40.27 -1.25
CA PRO A 177 -0.92 -41.46 -1.90
C PRO A 177 0.09 -42.04 -2.90
#